data_AF-F6ZR11-F1
#
_entry.id   AF-F6ZR11-F1
#
_cell.length_a   1.000
_cell.length_b   1.000
_cell.length_c   1.000
_cell.angle_alpha   90.00
_cell.angle_beta   90.00
_cell.angle_gamma   90.00
#
_symmetry.space_group_name_H-M   'P 1'
#
loop_
_entity.id
_entity.type
_entity.pdbx_description
1 polymer ?
#
loop_
_entity_poly.entity_id
_entity_poly.type
_entity_poly.pdbx_seq_one_letter_code
_entity_poly.pdbx_strand_id
1 'polypeptide(L)'
;MEDGARANPKEFRKKGLQAQACGMKGDGNLMGDVGFSLRSIPGIRKLFTITILAGSVLPMVHGSLLNLKSMVETITGRSAILSFVGYGCYCGLGGRGMPMDEVDWCCHAHDCCYQKLFDQGCHPYVDGYKFSIDNETQTITCSEQNETECDKQTCECDKNVVLCLNNQLYNEEFRSYFNIFCTGNTPSCSIYDPLPVEIECRHIPKIPPPPT
;
A
#
# COMPACT_ATOMS: atom_id res chain seq x y z
N MET A 1 30.39 43.18 -1.46
CA MET A 1 30.71 41.91 -2.14
C MET A 1 29.45 41.06 -1.96
N GLU A 2 28.40 41.42 -2.72
CA GLU A 2 28.01 40.77 -4.00
C GLU A 2 27.65 39.30 -3.75
N ASP A 3 26.47 38.75 -4.06
CA ASP A 3 25.22 39.17 -4.71
C ASP A 3 24.24 38.00 -4.35
N GLY A 4 23.02 38.16 -3.86
CA GLY A 4 21.83 38.48 -4.67
C GLY A 4 21.34 37.30 -5.52
N ALA A 5 20.24 36.62 -5.12
CA ALA A 5 19.02 36.45 -5.93
C ALA A 5 18.18 35.21 -5.56
N ARG A 6 16.93 35.48 -5.15
CA ARG A 6 15.78 34.58 -5.29
C ARG A 6 15.39 34.48 -6.76
N ALA A 7 14.93 33.31 -7.21
CA ALA A 7 13.96 33.20 -8.31
C ALA A 7 13.09 31.93 -8.18
N ASN A 8 11.77 32.14 -8.21
CA ASN A 8 10.73 31.15 -8.47
C ASN A 8 10.42 31.15 -10.00
N PRO A 9 9.44 30.38 -10.49
CA PRO A 9 9.56 29.33 -11.49
C PRO A 9 9.20 29.81 -12.91
N LYS A 10 9.67 29.09 -13.95
CA LYS A 10 8.94 28.76 -15.19
C LYS A 10 9.91 28.26 -16.28
N GLU A 11 9.61 27.03 -16.72
CA GLU A 11 9.55 26.62 -18.12
C GLU A 11 10.83 26.16 -18.87
N PHE A 12 10.57 25.23 -19.80
CA PHE A 12 11.40 24.67 -20.88
C PHE A 12 12.42 23.57 -20.53
N ARG A 13 12.09 22.31 -20.91
CA ARG A 13 12.39 21.82 -22.27
C ARG A 13 11.69 20.48 -22.59
N LYS A 14 10.77 20.56 -23.54
CA LYS A 14 10.08 19.45 -24.20
C LYS A 14 11.06 18.74 -25.16
N LYS A 15 11.21 17.42 -25.04
CA LYS A 15 11.66 16.48 -26.08
C LYS A 15 10.67 15.30 -25.98
N GLY A 16 9.83 14.95 -26.95
CA GLY A 16 10.00 15.00 -28.40
C GLY A 16 10.43 13.62 -28.89
N LEU A 17 9.57 12.60 -28.74
CA LEU A 17 9.72 11.35 -29.47
C LEU A 17 8.35 10.90 -30.00
N GLN A 18 8.32 10.79 -31.32
CA GLN A 18 7.19 10.56 -32.19
C GLN A 18 7.23 9.07 -32.55
N ALA A 19 6.11 8.35 -32.40
CA ALA A 19 5.94 7.04 -33.00
C ALA A 19 4.57 7.01 -33.69
N GLN A 20 4.62 6.71 -34.98
CA GLN A 20 3.54 6.84 -35.94
C GLN A 20 2.73 5.55 -36.01
N ALA A 21 1.41 5.71 -36.10
CA ALA A 21 0.43 4.64 -36.17
C ALA A 21 0.41 3.93 -37.54
N CYS A 22 0.04 2.64 -37.52
CA CYS A 22 -0.45 1.92 -38.70
C CYS A 22 -1.97 1.71 -38.52
N GLY A 23 -2.77 2.29 -39.41
CA GLY A 23 -4.23 2.28 -39.32
C GLY A 23 -4.91 1.20 -40.15
N MET A 24 -6.16 0.86 -39.79
CA MET A 24 -7.20 0.36 -40.69
C MET A 24 -8.52 1.08 -40.39
N LYS A 25 -9.35 1.13 -41.43
CA LYS A 25 -10.40 2.12 -41.77
C LYS A 25 -11.78 1.45 -41.77
N GLY A 26 -12.84 2.24 -41.58
CA GLY A 26 -14.24 1.91 -41.90
C GLY A 26 -15.21 2.37 -40.80
N ASP A 27 -15.82 3.55 -40.94
CA ASP A 27 -17.17 3.81 -41.51
C ASP A 27 -18.28 3.33 -40.54
N GLY A 28 -19.28 4.08 -40.08
CA GLY A 28 -19.87 5.36 -40.45
C GLY A 28 -21.34 5.32 -39.97
N ASN A 29 -21.93 6.50 -39.74
CA ASN A 29 -23.36 6.80 -39.47
C ASN A 29 -23.90 6.62 -38.04
N LEU A 30 -24.92 7.36 -37.58
CA LEU A 30 -25.54 8.68 -37.85
C LEU A 30 -26.87 8.63 -37.06
N MET A 31 -27.23 9.73 -36.37
CA MET A 31 -28.57 10.06 -35.85
C MET A 31 -29.20 9.10 -34.81
N GLY A 32 -29.91 9.57 -33.79
CA GLY A 32 -30.41 10.90 -33.52
C GLY A 32 -31.11 10.99 -32.17
N ASP A 33 -31.23 12.22 -31.69
CA ASP A 33 -32.10 12.61 -30.60
C ASP A 33 -33.58 12.50 -31.03
N VAL A 34 -34.42 11.90 -30.19
CA VAL A 34 -35.87 12.16 -30.17
C VAL A 34 -36.33 12.15 -28.72
N GLY A 35 -36.58 13.33 -28.17
CA GLY A 35 -37.48 13.45 -27.02
C GLY A 35 -38.92 13.22 -27.45
N PHE A 36 -39.78 12.73 -26.53
CA PHE A 36 -40.99 13.44 -26.08
C PHE A 36 -41.90 12.53 -25.23
N SER A 37 -42.33 13.10 -24.10
CA SER A 37 -43.66 13.01 -23.49
C SER A 37 -44.24 11.67 -23.03
N LEU A 38 -44.29 11.61 -21.70
CA LEU A 38 -45.31 10.98 -20.87
C LEU A 38 -46.74 11.17 -21.43
N ARG A 39 -47.48 10.08 -21.62
CA ARG A 39 -48.95 10.02 -21.53
C ARG A 39 -49.39 8.66 -20.95
N SER A 40 -50.09 8.72 -19.81
CA SER A 40 -50.88 7.65 -19.19
C SER A 40 -52.16 7.37 -20.06
N ILE A 41 -52.96 6.30 -20.01
CA ILE A 41 -53.52 5.31 -19.04
C ILE A 41 -54.17 4.16 -19.94
N PRO A 42 -54.99 3.17 -19.52
CA PRO A 42 -55.05 2.20 -18.40
C PRO A 42 -55.09 0.71 -18.84
N GLY A 43 -54.65 -0.18 -17.95
CA GLY A 43 -55.33 -1.47 -17.66
C GLY A 43 -55.26 -2.60 -18.70
N ILE A 44 -54.37 -3.57 -18.47
CA ILE A 44 -54.60 -5.03 -18.59
C ILE A 44 -53.58 -5.69 -17.64
N ARG A 45 -54.05 -6.65 -16.85
CA ARG A 45 -53.26 -7.49 -15.93
C ARG A 45 -52.06 -8.11 -16.65
N LYS A 46 -50.89 -7.49 -16.57
CA LYS A 46 -49.64 -8.11 -16.99
C LYS A 46 -48.91 -8.58 -15.74
N LEU A 47 -48.73 -9.90 -15.66
CA LEU A 47 -47.85 -10.58 -14.73
C LEU A 47 -46.52 -9.80 -14.71
N PHE A 48 -46.16 -9.17 -13.60
CA PHE A 48 -44.87 -8.52 -13.46
C PHE A 48 -43.82 -9.63 -13.44
N THR A 49 -43.23 -9.91 -14.59
CA THR A 49 -41.96 -10.63 -14.66
C THR A 49 -40.93 -9.76 -13.96
N ILE A 50 -40.66 -10.04 -12.69
CA ILE A 50 -39.55 -9.45 -11.94
C ILE A 50 -38.29 -9.93 -12.63
N THR A 51 -37.73 -9.08 -13.50
CA THR A 51 -36.38 -9.26 -14.01
C THR A 51 -35.45 -8.97 -12.84
N ILE A 52 -34.88 -10.04 -12.26
CA ILE A 52 -33.81 -9.92 -11.28
C ILE A 52 -32.62 -9.32 -12.05
N LEU A 53 -32.42 -8.01 -11.91
CA LEU A 53 -31.16 -7.40 -12.27
C LEU A 53 -30.11 -8.01 -11.35
N ALA A 54 -29.30 -8.91 -11.90
CA ALA A 54 -28.10 -9.39 -11.23
C ALA A 54 -27.27 -8.15 -10.91
N GLY A 55 -27.27 -7.75 -9.64
CA GLY A 55 -26.47 -6.62 -9.16
C GLY A 55 -25.02 -6.92 -9.48
N SER A 56 -24.43 -6.11 -10.35
CA SER A 56 -23.00 -6.11 -10.58
C SER A 56 -22.33 -5.81 -9.23
N VAL A 57 -21.71 -6.84 -8.64
CA VAL A 57 -20.85 -6.66 -7.48
C VAL A 57 -19.65 -5.86 -7.99
N LEU A 58 -19.70 -4.54 -7.80
CA LEU A 58 -18.52 -3.72 -8.05
C LEU A 58 -17.45 -4.24 -7.08
N PRO A 59 -16.25 -4.61 -7.56
CA PRO A 59 -15.17 -4.92 -6.63
C PRO A 59 -14.95 -3.69 -5.77
N MET A 60 -15.17 -3.80 -4.47
CA MET A 60 -14.86 -2.72 -3.54
C MET A 60 -13.35 -2.48 -3.63
N VAL A 61 -12.98 -1.41 -4.30
CA VAL A 61 -11.62 -0.85 -4.24
C VAL A 61 -11.48 -0.27 -2.85
N HIS A 62 -10.98 -1.08 -1.93
CA HIS A 62 -10.59 -0.62 -0.60
C HIS A 62 -9.22 0.05 -0.73
N GLY A 63 -9.06 1.27 -0.21
CA GLY A 63 -7.74 1.89 -0.15
C GLY A 63 -6.81 1.12 0.79
N SER A 64 -5.49 1.27 0.61
CA SER A 64 -4.48 0.53 1.37
C SER A 64 -4.71 0.57 2.89
N LEU A 65 -5.03 1.74 3.47
CA LEU A 65 -5.27 1.84 4.91
C LEU A 65 -6.47 0.98 5.39
N LEU A 66 -7.49 0.78 4.55
CA LEU A 66 -8.59 -0.14 4.84
C LEU A 66 -8.15 -1.60 4.70
N ASN A 67 -7.25 -1.91 3.78
CA ASN A 67 -6.62 -3.23 3.68
C ASN A 67 -5.81 -3.54 4.95
N LEU A 68 -4.92 -2.64 5.37
CA LEU A 68 -4.14 -2.77 6.60
C LEU A 68 -5.03 -2.93 7.83
N LYS A 69 -6.06 -2.08 7.97
CA LYS A 69 -7.05 -2.20 9.07
C LYS A 69 -7.65 -3.61 9.10
N SER A 70 -8.10 -4.11 7.95
CA SER A 70 -8.70 -5.44 7.85
C SER A 70 -7.71 -6.53 8.27
N MET A 71 -6.46 -6.46 7.81
CA MET A 71 -5.44 -7.45 8.18
C MET A 71 -5.16 -7.44 9.69
N VAL A 72 -4.94 -6.25 10.26
CA VAL A 72 -4.65 -6.11 11.70
C VAL A 72 -5.80 -6.67 12.53
N GLU A 73 -7.04 -6.31 12.21
CA GLU A 73 -8.22 -6.76 12.96
C GLU A 73 -8.42 -8.27 12.86
N THR A 74 -8.20 -8.87 11.68
CA THR A 74 -8.35 -10.31 11.49
C THR A 74 -7.26 -11.10 12.21
N ILE A 75 -5.99 -10.71 12.08
CA ILE A 75 -4.86 -11.50 12.60
C ILE A 75 -4.65 -11.29 14.09
N THR A 76 -4.66 -10.03 14.55
CA THR A 76 -4.36 -9.72 15.96
C THR A 76 -5.57 -9.83 16.88
N GLY A 77 -6.79 -9.85 16.30
CA GLY A 77 -8.05 -9.77 17.04
C GLY A 77 -8.29 -8.43 17.75
N ARG A 78 -7.42 -7.43 17.54
CA ARG A 78 -7.52 -6.09 18.16
C ARG A 78 -8.08 -5.07 17.16
N SER A 79 -8.79 -4.07 17.68
CA SER A 79 -9.19 -2.93 16.84
C SER A 79 -7.96 -2.19 16.35
N ALA A 80 -7.76 -2.14 15.03
CA ALA A 80 -6.59 -1.49 14.43
C ALA A 80 -6.49 -0.02 14.85
N ILE A 81 -7.61 0.70 14.73
CA ILE A 81 -7.69 2.12 15.05
C ILE A 81 -7.52 2.34 16.56
N LEU A 82 -8.31 1.66 17.38
CA LEU A 82 -8.33 1.99 18.81
C LEU A 82 -7.08 1.50 19.55
N SER A 83 -6.43 0.45 19.06
CA SER A 83 -5.29 -0.17 19.76
C SER A 83 -3.95 0.34 19.24
N PHE A 84 -3.80 0.55 17.93
CA PHE A 84 -2.50 0.86 17.34
C PHE A 84 -2.37 2.30 16.87
N VAL A 85 -3.44 3.02 16.53
CA VAL A 85 -3.31 4.45 16.17
C VAL A 85 -3.00 5.27 17.42
N GLY A 86 -1.82 5.89 17.42
CA GLY A 86 -1.25 6.57 18.58
C GLY A 86 -0.68 5.60 19.60
N TYR A 87 -0.26 4.40 19.20
CA TYR A 87 0.50 3.52 20.10
C TYR A 87 1.99 3.90 20.06
N GLY A 88 2.60 4.08 21.23
CA GLY A 88 4.01 4.44 21.34
C GLY A 88 4.35 5.71 20.57
N CYS A 89 5.48 5.70 19.86
CA CYS A 89 6.05 6.83 19.15
C CYS A 89 5.93 6.76 17.63
N TYR A 90 5.60 5.60 17.07
CA TYR A 90 5.59 5.34 15.62
C TYR A 90 4.28 4.75 15.10
N CYS A 91 3.47 4.08 15.91
CA CYS A 91 2.20 3.54 15.41
C CYS A 91 1.19 4.68 15.18
N GLY A 92 1.11 5.23 13.97
CA GLY A 92 0.22 6.34 13.63
C GLY A 92 0.76 7.20 12.50
N LEU A 93 0.42 8.50 12.54
CA LEU A 93 0.94 9.45 11.56
C LEU A 93 2.26 10.07 12.05
N GLY A 94 3.33 9.82 11.29
CA GLY A 94 4.68 10.28 11.59
C GLY A 94 5.34 9.46 12.70
N GLY A 95 6.51 9.90 13.14
CA GLY A 95 7.22 9.24 14.24
C GLY A 95 8.53 9.96 14.57
N ARG A 96 8.98 9.85 15.82
CA ARG A 96 10.27 10.40 16.26
C ARG A 96 10.75 9.75 17.56
N GLY A 97 12.04 9.89 17.85
CA GLY A 97 12.62 9.40 19.10
C GLY A 97 12.83 7.89 19.11
N MET A 98 13.14 7.32 20.27
CA MET A 98 13.28 5.87 20.40
C MET A 98 11.92 5.19 20.46
N PRO A 99 11.70 4.07 19.75
CA PRO A 99 10.51 3.24 19.91
C PRO A 99 10.36 2.75 21.36
N MET A 100 9.13 2.74 21.87
CA MET A 100 8.84 2.47 23.28
C MET A 100 8.95 0.99 23.65
N ASP A 101 8.61 0.09 22.73
CA ASP A 101 8.67 -1.36 22.88
C ASP A 101 8.71 -2.07 21.52
N GLU A 102 8.64 -3.40 21.53
CA GLU A 102 8.68 -4.22 20.31
C GLU A 102 7.48 -4.00 19.38
N VAL A 103 6.31 -3.62 19.91
CA VAL A 103 5.14 -3.25 19.10
C VAL A 103 5.44 -1.96 18.33
N ASP A 104 6.01 -0.98 19.01
CA ASP A 104 6.39 0.30 18.41
C ASP A 104 7.54 0.14 17.41
N TRP A 105 8.45 -0.83 17.62
CA TRP A 105 9.45 -1.22 16.63
C TRP A 105 8.86 -1.83 15.35
N CYS A 106 7.76 -2.58 15.44
CA CYS A 106 7.02 -3.03 14.25
C CYS A 106 6.51 -1.84 13.43
N CYS A 107 6.01 -0.80 14.10
CA CYS A 107 5.51 0.41 13.45
C CYS A 107 6.63 1.26 12.85
N HIS A 108 7.77 1.41 13.54
CA HIS A 108 8.95 2.05 12.96
C HIS A 108 9.42 1.32 11.69
N ALA A 109 9.40 -0.02 11.67
CA ALA A 109 9.71 -0.80 10.47
C ALA A 109 8.72 -0.54 9.33
N HIS A 110 7.43 -0.44 9.65
CA HIS A 110 6.37 -0.14 8.69
C HIS A 110 6.52 1.26 8.08
N ASP A 111 6.77 2.28 8.91
CA ASP A 111 7.05 3.65 8.48
C ASP A 111 8.26 3.69 7.53
N CYS A 112 9.33 2.97 7.85
CA CYS A 112 10.49 2.84 6.97
C CYS A 112 10.17 2.12 5.66
N CYS A 113 9.29 1.12 5.68
CA CYS A 113 8.82 0.44 4.47
C CYS A 113 8.02 1.40 3.59
N TYR A 114 7.08 2.15 4.17
CA TYR A 114 6.29 3.16 3.46
C TYR A 114 7.14 4.31 2.93
N GLN A 115 8.17 4.75 3.65
CA GLN A 115 9.09 5.77 3.17
C GLN A 115 9.77 5.34 1.87
N LYS A 116 10.23 4.08 1.77
CA LYS A 116 10.80 3.53 0.53
C LYS A 116 9.79 3.52 -0.62
N LEU A 117 8.50 3.32 -0.33
CA LEU A 117 7.44 3.36 -1.34
C LEU A 117 7.16 4.79 -1.81
N PHE A 118 7.16 5.77 -0.90
CA PHE A 118 7.05 7.18 -1.27
C PHE A 118 8.22 7.62 -2.15
N ASP A 119 9.44 7.19 -1.83
CA ASP A 119 10.63 7.49 -2.63
C ASP A 119 10.55 6.89 -4.05
N GLN A 120 9.78 5.80 -4.22
CA GLN A 120 9.47 5.18 -5.51
C GLN A 120 8.27 5.82 -6.24
N GLY A 121 7.57 6.77 -5.62
CA GLY A 121 6.40 7.44 -6.19
C GLY A 121 5.07 6.69 -6.00
N CYS A 122 5.02 5.72 -5.09
CA CYS A 122 3.78 5.03 -4.71
C CYS A 122 2.97 5.85 -3.69
N HIS A 123 1.66 5.58 -3.56
CA HIS A 123 0.80 6.21 -2.55
C HIS A 123 0.21 5.15 -1.58
N PRO A 124 1.05 4.54 -0.72
CA PRO A 124 0.66 3.39 0.12
C PRO A 124 -0.42 3.67 1.17
N TYR A 125 -0.91 4.91 1.32
CA TYR A 125 -2.09 5.19 2.16
C TYR A 125 -3.41 5.02 1.41
N VAL A 126 -3.41 5.17 0.08
CA VAL A 126 -4.63 5.28 -0.73
C VAL A 126 -4.71 4.25 -1.85
N ASP A 127 -3.57 3.84 -2.41
CA ASP A 127 -3.50 2.87 -3.50
C ASP A 127 -3.83 1.47 -2.95
N GLY A 128 -5.05 1.00 -3.23
CA GLY A 128 -5.54 -0.29 -2.75
C GLY A 128 -4.86 -1.48 -3.43
N TYR A 129 -4.72 -2.58 -2.72
CA TYR A 129 -4.17 -3.83 -3.23
C TYR A 129 -5.06 -5.02 -2.89
N LYS A 130 -4.81 -6.16 -3.53
CA LYS A 130 -5.54 -7.41 -3.31
C LYS A 130 -4.74 -8.35 -2.41
N PHE A 131 -5.42 -8.93 -1.42
CA PHE A 131 -4.86 -9.94 -0.53
C PHE A 131 -5.95 -10.95 -0.12
N SER A 132 -5.52 -12.06 0.47
CA SER A 132 -6.39 -13.02 1.14
C SER A 132 -5.82 -13.43 2.49
N ILE A 133 -6.70 -13.83 3.40
CA ILE A 133 -6.33 -14.42 4.70
C ILE A 133 -6.95 -15.80 4.79
N ASP A 134 -6.12 -16.79 5.06
CA ASP A 134 -6.59 -18.11 5.48
C ASP A 134 -6.88 -18.08 6.97
N ASN A 135 -8.15 -18.17 7.36
CA ASN A 135 -8.58 -18.01 8.75
C ASN A 135 -8.15 -19.18 9.65
N GLU A 136 -7.91 -20.38 9.09
CA GLU A 136 -7.52 -21.55 9.88
C GLU A 136 -6.04 -21.49 10.26
N THR A 137 -5.20 -21.12 9.31
CA THR A 137 -3.74 -21.02 9.47
C THR A 137 -3.27 -19.61 9.87
N GLN A 138 -4.16 -18.61 9.83
CA GLN A 138 -3.84 -17.19 10.01
C GLN A 138 -2.78 -16.69 9.01
N THR A 139 -2.78 -17.24 7.80
CA THR A 139 -1.78 -16.90 6.76
C THR A 139 -2.28 -15.77 5.87
N ILE A 140 -1.50 -14.69 5.76
CA ILE A 140 -1.75 -13.59 4.83
C ILE A 140 -1.02 -13.85 3.49
N THR A 141 -1.76 -13.79 2.39
CA THR A 141 -1.22 -13.92 1.03
C THR A 141 -1.51 -12.66 0.21
N CYS A 142 -0.45 -11.99 -0.27
CA CYS A 142 -0.56 -10.92 -1.24
C CYS A 142 -0.89 -11.50 -2.62
N SER A 143 -1.89 -10.95 -3.30
CA SER A 143 -2.42 -11.56 -4.53
C SER A 143 -1.47 -11.37 -5.71
N GLU A 144 -1.31 -12.43 -6.51
CA GLU A 144 -0.66 -12.37 -7.83
C GLU A 144 -1.40 -11.45 -8.82
N GLN A 145 -2.64 -11.07 -8.52
CA GLN A 145 -3.42 -10.11 -9.32
C GLN A 145 -3.06 -8.64 -9.05
N ASN A 146 -2.13 -8.37 -8.14
CA ASN A 146 -1.56 -7.05 -7.96
C ASN A 146 -0.63 -6.76 -9.15
N GLU A 147 -1.00 -5.80 -10.00
CA GLU A 147 -0.33 -5.58 -11.28
C GLU A 147 0.87 -4.64 -11.13
N THR A 148 0.76 -3.63 -10.27
CA THR A 148 1.82 -2.65 -10.07
C THR A 148 2.80 -3.08 -8.99
N GLU A 149 4.03 -2.59 -9.08
CA GLU A 149 5.03 -2.79 -8.04
C GLU A 149 4.61 -2.14 -6.71
N CYS A 150 3.90 -1.00 -6.79
CA CYS A 150 3.33 -0.34 -5.62
C CYS A 150 2.32 -1.24 -4.89
N ASP A 151 1.40 -1.89 -5.61
CA ASP A 151 0.39 -2.77 -5.01
C ASP A 151 1.05 -3.94 -4.27
N LYS A 152 2.05 -4.56 -4.92
CA LYS A 152 2.78 -5.72 -4.38
C LYS A 152 3.56 -5.34 -3.13
N GLN A 153 4.40 -4.31 -3.21
CA GLN A 153 5.23 -3.92 -2.09
C GLN A 153 4.43 -3.32 -0.93
N THR A 154 3.34 -2.57 -1.20
CA THR A 154 2.45 -2.06 -0.14
C THR A 154 1.82 -3.22 0.62
N CYS A 155 1.33 -4.24 -0.09
CA CYS A 155 0.78 -5.44 0.54
C CYS A 155 1.82 -6.15 1.42
N GLU A 156 3.06 -6.28 0.94
CA GLU A 156 4.12 -6.92 1.73
C GLU A 156 4.53 -6.08 2.96
N CYS A 157 4.61 -4.75 2.85
CA CYS A 157 4.81 -3.87 4.01
C CYS A 157 3.72 -4.09 5.07
N ASP A 158 2.46 -4.10 4.65
CA ASP A 158 1.30 -4.26 5.53
C ASP A 158 1.23 -5.65 6.16
N LYS A 159 1.47 -6.70 5.36
CA LYS A 159 1.60 -8.07 5.85
C LYS A 159 2.68 -8.19 6.92
N ASN A 160 3.85 -7.62 6.68
CA ASN A 160 4.99 -7.72 7.59
C ASN A 160 4.71 -7.03 8.93
N VAL A 161 4.11 -5.83 8.93
CA VAL A 161 3.76 -5.18 10.20
C VAL A 161 2.69 -5.97 10.95
N VAL A 162 1.68 -6.50 10.27
CA VAL A 162 0.62 -7.29 10.92
C VAL A 162 1.18 -8.55 11.58
N LEU A 163 2.06 -9.28 10.89
CA LEU A 163 2.70 -10.47 11.44
C LEU A 163 3.64 -10.11 12.61
N CYS A 164 4.36 -9.00 12.51
CA CYS A 164 5.19 -8.49 13.60
C CYS A 164 4.32 -8.19 14.83
N LEU A 165 3.27 -7.39 14.68
CA LEU A 165 2.35 -7.00 15.77
C LEU A 165 1.73 -8.23 16.45
N ASN A 166 1.34 -9.24 15.69
CA ASN A 166 0.74 -10.47 16.22
C ASN A 166 1.69 -11.28 17.11
N ASN A 167 3.01 -11.13 16.89
CA ASN A 167 4.03 -11.87 17.62
C ASN A 167 4.59 -11.12 18.83
N GLN A 168 4.09 -9.91 19.12
CA GLN A 168 4.55 -9.11 20.26
C GLN A 168 3.54 -9.09 21.41
N LEU A 169 4.06 -8.84 22.62
CA LEU A 169 3.23 -8.55 23.78
C LEU A 169 2.76 -7.11 23.71
N TYR A 170 1.44 -6.91 23.74
CA TYR A 170 0.84 -5.58 23.71
C TYR A 170 0.86 -4.93 25.11
N ASN A 171 1.37 -3.70 25.21
CA ASN A 171 1.40 -2.92 26.45
C ASN A 171 0.33 -1.81 26.43
N GLU A 172 -0.68 -1.93 27.31
CA GLU A 172 -1.75 -0.92 27.42
C GLU A 172 -1.26 0.47 27.85
N GLU A 173 -0.08 0.59 28.47
CA GLU A 173 0.50 1.88 28.86
C GLU A 173 0.84 2.78 27.66
N PHE A 174 1.21 2.18 26.54
CA PHE A 174 1.59 2.92 25.33
C PHE A 174 0.43 3.14 24.37
N ARG A 175 -0.78 2.71 24.74
CA ARG A 175 -1.99 3.01 23.97
C ARG A 175 -2.34 4.49 24.07
N SER A 176 -2.62 5.16 22.95
CA SER A 176 -2.93 6.60 22.91
C SER A 176 -1.81 7.47 23.51
N TYR A 177 -0.56 7.05 23.29
CA TYR A 177 0.63 7.76 23.71
C TYR A 177 0.82 9.02 22.87
N PHE A 178 1.06 10.15 23.52
CA PHE A 178 1.23 11.42 22.81
C PHE A 178 2.68 11.58 22.36
N ASN A 179 2.88 11.86 21.06
CA ASN A 179 4.21 12.06 20.47
C ASN A 179 5.07 13.12 21.20
N ILE A 180 4.48 14.05 21.96
CA ILE A 180 5.23 15.02 22.78
C ILE A 180 6.16 14.37 23.81
N PHE A 181 5.87 13.14 24.23
CA PHE A 181 6.68 12.39 25.19
C PHE A 181 7.77 11.54 24.53
N CYS A 182 7.75 11.42 23.21
CA CYS A 182 8.78 10.71 22.45
C CYS A 182 10.09 11.50 22.46
N THR A 183 11.12 10.87 23.01
CA THR A 183 12.45 11.45 23.22
C THR A 183 13.55 10.53 22.72
N GLY A 184 14.79 11.01 22.74
CA GLY A 184 15.94 10.27 22.22
C GLY A 184 16.13 10.43 20.72
N ASN A 185 17.08 9.67 20.18
CA ASN A 185 17.41 9.72 18.76
C ASN A 185 16.44 8.84 17.97
N THR A 186 16.03 9.32 16.80
CA THR A 186 15.28 8.49 15.83
C THR A 186 16.23 7.46 15.20
N PRO A 187 15.95 6.15 15.32
CA PRO A 187 16.71 5.12 14.62
C PRO A 187 16.66 5.32 13.10
N SER A 188 17.70 4.88 12.39
CA SER A 188 17.72 4.96 10.93
C SER A 188 16.98 3.79 10.30
N CYS A 189 16.29 4.03 9.18
CA CYS A 189 15.66 2.97 8.39
C CYS A 189 16.64 1.96 7.78
N SER A 190 17.93 2.30 7.71
CA SER A 190 18.96 1.39 7.19
C SER A 190 19.11 0.12 8.04
N ILE A 191 18.57 0.09 9.26
CA ILE A 191 18.57 -1.10 10.12
C ILE A 191 17.71 -2.24 9.55
N TYR A 192 16.80 -1.93 8.63
CA TYR A 192 15.92 -2.89 7.95
C TYR A 192 16.38 -3.23 6.54
N ASP A 193 17.45 -2.59 6.06
CA ASP A 193 18.01 -2.98 4.78
C ASP A 193 18.59 -4.38 4.90
N PRO A 194 18.33 -5.27 3.92
CA PRO A 194 19.02 -6.55 3.90
C PRO A 194 20.52 -6.27 3.93
N LEU A 195 21.22 -6.92 4.85
CA LEU A 195 22.68 -6.83 4.89
C LEU A 195 23.21 -7.09 3.48
N PRO A 196 24.22 -6.32 3.02
CA PRO A 196 24.86 -6.62 1.76
C PRO A 196 25.19 -8.10 1.79
N VAL A 197 24.61 -8.88 0.88
CA VAL A 197 25.15 -10.21 0.60
C VAL A 197 26.58 -9.91 0.21
N GLU A 198 27.54 -10.21 1.09
CA GLU A 198 28.94 -10.19 0.72
C GLU A 198 29.03 -11.15 -0.47
N ILE A 199 29.08 -10.59 -1.67
CA ILE A 199 29.49 -11.33 -2.86
C ILE A 199 31.00 -11.50 -2.72
N GLU A 200 31.41 -12.34 -1.76
CA GLU A 200 32.77 -12.88 -1.73
C GLU A 200 32.75 -14.26 -2.39
N CYS A 201 32.42 -14.27 -3.68
CA CYS A 201 32.92 -15.31 -4.58
C CYS A 201 34.28 -14.89 -5.15
N ARG A 202 35.26 -14.56 -4.30
CA ARG A 202 36.67 -14.45 -4.70
C ARG A 202 37.58 -15.25 -3.78
N HIS A 203 38.11 -16.33 -4.37
CA HIS A 203 39.33 -17.03 -3.97
C HIS A 203 39.33 -17.69 -2.59
N ILE A 204 38.72 -18.89 -2.51
CA ILE A 204 39.23 -19.93 -1.62
C ILE A 204 40.50 -20.51 -2.28
N PRO A 205 41.71 -20.36 -1.70
CA PRO A 205 42.88 -21.07 -2.17
C PRO A 205 42.62 -22.57 -2.03
N LYS A 206 42.78 -23.32 -3.13
CA LYS A 206 42.75 -24.79 -3.06
C LYS A 206 43.91 -25.25 -2.17
N ILE A 207 43.58 -25.90 -1.06
CA ILE A 207 44.56 -26.61 -0.22
C ILE A 207 45.14 -27.75 -1.07
N PRO A 208 46.47 -27.84 -1.29
CA PRO A 208 47.05 -28.95 -2.02
C PRO A 208 46.87 -30.26 -1.23
N PRO A 209 46.69 -31.40 -1.92
CA PRO A 209 46.56 -32.68 -1.25
C PRO A 209 47.84 -33.05 -0.48
N PRO A 210 47.73 -33.80 0.63
CA PRO A 210 48.89 -34.21 1.40
C PRO A 210 49.82 -35.11 0.56
N PRO A 211 51.15 -34.99 0.74
CA PRO A 211 52.11 -35.83 0.02
C PRO A 211 51.93 -37.30 0.42
N THR A 212 52.13 -38.17 -0.58
CA THR A 212 52.11 -39.64 -0.46
C THR A 212 53.43 -40.18 0.05
#